data_AF-A0A938S1X7-F1
#
_entry.id   AF-A0A938S1X7-F1
#
_cell.length_a   1.000
_cell.length_b   1.000
_cell.length_c   1.000
_cell.angle_alpha   90.00
_cell.angle_beta   90.00
_cell.angle_gamma   90.00
#
_symmetry.space_group_name_H-M   'P 1'
#
loop_
_entity.id
_entity.type
_entity.pdbx_description
1 polymer ?
#
loop_
_entity_poly.entity_id
_entity_poly.type
_entity_poly.pdbx_seq_one_letter_code
_entity_poly.pdbx_strand_id
1 'polypeptide(L)'
;MGCSKYMIIALIVVLAGTLAAEQQPPAASGANAAAGSPAGRPHGDAEAVNLMGQRSELMRQIQGLELDLAGIAARRRGLQEQSAMIRDEAGRQWGGDAVTQELQRLLAAGERNLSQLRQAAAAGRVSEMELTRAQESVARARIDLARRREELTRLAGGGPLEEFTRESNRLAVDQAEKEARLQVVRRQHDEVQTQLTRAAPLPPRTDAEAVNLGGQKDELARRAQVLELDLAGIDARRKALQAEIAVIRDEAAKRLDADVITQELRRLLAASEEALPPIKQAVEAGQVPMVELARAQESVAKARIDLARRQEELAHSAGGGQLQEFLRELSRLAIDQMGKEAQLQTVRRQLDDVQEQLAQLAPLPPRTDADTVNLGGQRSELTRRAQVLELDLAGLGARRRALQEQIARLRDEADQRLGADVVTRELERLLATSEENLEQTKKVVAAGRTSLVELIRAQEVVAQARINRVRRREELTRLTGGGQLEEFTRDLSRRTIDQAEKEAQLQVVRRQLEQVQEQLTRVHAS
;
A
#
# COMPACT_ATOMS: atom_id res chain seq x y z
N MET A 1 23.41 -20.98 24.21
CA MET A 1 23.98 -20.32 23.02
C MET A 1 23.92 -18.82 23.24
N GLY A 2 25.00 -18.29 23.82
CA GLY A 2 25.16 -16.86 24.13
C GLY A 2 26.28 -16.25 23.30
N CYS A 3 26.30 -14.92 23.31
CA CYS A 3 27.39 -14.05 22.85
C CYS A 3 27.64 -13.96 21.33
N SER A 4 26.81 -13.18 20.62
CA SER A 4 27.22 -12.53 19.36
C SER A 4 26.36 -11.30 19.04
N LYS A 5 26.35 -10.31 19.94
CA LYS A 5 25.67 -9.02 19.69
C LYS A 5 26.49 -7.76 19.99
N TYR A 6 27.71 -7.88 20.51
CA TYR A 6 28.52 -6.72 20.92
C TYR A 6 29.71 -6.36 20.02
N MET A 7 29.93 -7.06 18.90
CA MET A 7 31.15 -6.83 18.09
C MET A 7 30.96 -5.98 16.82
N ILE A 8 29.73 -5.55 16.49
CA ILE A 8 29.46 -4.79 15.25
C ILE A 8 29.42 -3.26 15.49
N ILE A 9 29.27 -2.80 16.74
CA ILE A 9 29.21 -1.36 17.06
C ILE A 9 30.62 -0.74 17.22
N ALA A 10 31.67 -1.56 17.43
CA ALA A 10 33.03 -1.07 17.62
C ALA A 10 33.81 -0.78 16.32
N LEU A 11 33.32 -1.18 15.14
CA LEU A 11 34.07 -1.05 13.89
C LEU A 11 33.72 0.21 13.06
N ILE A 12 32.66 0.94 13.41
CA ILE A 12 32.19 2.10 12.63
C ILE A 12 32.79 3.43 13.14
N VAL A 13 33.33 3.46 14.36
CA VAL A 13 33.89 4.69 14.96
C VAL A 13 35.37 4.94 14.57
N VAL A 14 36.09 3.94 14.04
CA VAL A 14 37.54 4.07 13.77
C VAL A 14 37.88 4.48 12.33
N LEU A 15 36.94 4.42 11.38
CA LEU A 15 37.21 4.70 9.95
C LEU A 15 36.89 6.12 9.48
N ALA A 16 36.35 6.99 10.33
CA ALA A 16 36.03 8.38 10.00
C ALA A 16 37.11 9.41 10.41
N GLY A 17 38.24 8.97 10.98
CA GLY A 17 39.24 9.85 11.60
C GLY A 17 40.50 10.17 10.77
N THR A 18 40.70 9.63 9.57
CA THR A 18 42.01 9.69 8.89
C THR A 18 41.95 10.06 7.40
N LEU A 19 41.18 11.07 7.02
CA LEU A 19 41.18 11.60 5.64
C LEU A 19 41.09 13.14 5.59
N ALA A 20 41.81 13.83 6.49
CA ALA A 20 41.95 15.29 6.46
C ALA A 20 43.40 15.71 6.74
N ALA A 21 44.31 15.36 5.85
CA ALA A 21 45.62 15.98 5.76
C ALA A 21 46.10 15.95 4.30
N GLU A 22 46.79 17.01 3.89
CA GLU A 22 47.40 17.26 2.57
C GLU A 22 46.50 17.83 1.47
N GLN A 23 46.22 19.14 1.58
CA GLN A 23 46.33 20.02 0.41
C GLN A 23 47.21 21.22 0.76
N GLN A 24 48.34 21.30 0.04
CA GLN A 24 49.42 22.25 0.19
C GLN A 24 49.29 23.29 -0.95
N PRO A 25 49.26 24.61 -0.68
CA PRO A 25 49.26 25.60 -1.76
C PRO A 25 50.70 25.94 -2.20
N PRO A 26 50.89 26.34 -3.48
CA PRO A 26 52.21 26.65 -4.02
C PRO A 26 52.72 28.02 -3.56
N ALA A 27 54.04 28.08 -3.37
CA ALA A 27 54.79 29.27 -3.04
C ALA A 27 54.82 30.28 -4.19
N ALA A 28 54.56 31.56 -3.88
CA ALA A 28 54.92 32.69 -4.72
C ALA A 28 55.84 33.63 -3.92
N SER A 29 57.10 33.65 -4.33
CA SER A 29 58.12 34.61 -3.93
C SER A 29 57.94 35.89 -4.74
N GLY A 30 58.04 37.05 -4.08
CA GLY A 30 58.12 38.33 -4.75
C GLY A 30 58.12 39.51 -3.79
N ALA A 31 59.25 39.75 -3.13
CA ALA A 31 59.49 40.95 -2.35
C ALA A 31 59.46 42.20 -3.23
N ASN A 32 58.71 43.21 -2.82
CA ASN A 32 59.07 44.60 -3.11
C ASN A 32 58.55 45.53 -2.00
N ALA A 33 59.48 46.17 -1.33
CA ALA A 33 59.24 47.20 -0.32
C ALA A 33 59.41 48.57 -1.00
N ALA A 34 58.47 49.49 -0.78
CA ALA A 34 58.73 50.86 -0.30
C ALA A 34 57.53 51.80 -0.47
N ALA A 35 57.32 52.60 0.58
CA ALA A 35 56.87 53.98 0.60
C ALA A 35 55.36 54.33 0.43
N GLY A 36 54.73 54.62 1.58
CA GLY A 36 54.25 55.98 1.87
C GLY A 36 52.79 56.34 1.54
N SER A 37 51.87 56.20 2.51
CA SER A 37 50.94 57.26 2.97
C SER A 37 49.90 56.72 3.95
N PRO A 38 49.50 57.48 4.99
CA PRO A 38 48.44 57.10 5.91
C PRO A 38 47.09 57.61 5.38
N ALA A 39 46.22 56.71 4.92
CA ALA A 39 44.83 57.02 4.58
C ALA A 39 43.91 55.90 5.08
N GLY A 40 42.72 56.29 5.55
CA GLY A 40 41.84 55.56 6.47
C GLY A 40 41.47 54.13 6.09
N ARG A 41 41.27 53.31 7.14
CA ARG A 41 40.82 51.91 7.14
C ARG A 41 39.50 51.72 6.37
N PRO A 42 39.47 50.96 5.26
CA PRO A 42 38.26 50.46 4.61
C PRO A 42 38.10 48.93 4.72
N HIS A 43 38.98 48.23 5.46
CA HIS A 43 39.01 46.76 5.51
C HIS A 43 37.91 46.13 6.39
N GLY A 44 37.38 46.84 7.39
CA GLY A 44 36.35 46.29 8.29
C GLY A 44 35.00 46.09 7.61
N ASP A 45 34.62 46.98 6.70
CA ASP A 45 33.28 46.97 6.09
C ASP A 45 33.12 45.84 5.06
N ALA A 46 34.17 45.54 4.29
CA ALA A 46 34.16 44.44 3.32
C ALA A 46 34.12 43.06 4.00
N GLU A 47 34.81 42.90 5.12
CA GLU A 47 34.82 41.67 5.91
C GLU A 47 33.46 41.43 6.57
N ALA A 48 32.84 42.47 7.13
CA ALA A 48 31.49 42.40 7.70
C ALA A 48 30.42 42.02 6.66
N VAL A 49 30.47 42.59 5.45
CA VAL A 49 29.56 42.23 4.35
C VAL A 49 29.72 40.78 3.92
N ASN A 50 30.96 40.29 3.80
CA ASN A 50 31.22 38.89 3.48
C ASN A 50 30.70 37.93 4.55
N LEU A 51 30.92 38.25 5.84
CA LEU A 51 30.42 37.45 6.97
C LEU A 51 28.88 37.46 7.02
N MET A 52 28.22 38.58 6.71
CA MET A 52 26.75 38.63 6.59
C MET A 52 26.24 37.74 5.45
N GLY A 53 26.91 37.77 4.29
CA GLY A 53 26.61 36.88 3.17
C GLY A 53 26.72 35.40 3.57
N GLN A 54 27.82 35.02 4.23
CA GLN A 54 28.04 33.67 4.75
C GLN A 54 26.97 33.25 5.78
N ARG A 55 26.62 34.14 6.72
CA ARG A 55 25.55 33.88 7.69
C ARG A 55 24.22 33.59 7.01
N SER A 56 23.85 34.40 6.00
CA SER A 56 22.59 34.22 5.26
C SER A 56 22.54 32.88 4.50
N GLU A 57 23.67 32.44 3.96
CA GLU A 57 23.80 31.17 3.27
C GLU A 57 23.69 29.99 4.24
N LEU A 58 24.39 30.06 5.39
CA LEU A 58 24.31 29.04 6.44
C LEU A 58 22.90 28.95 7.02
N MET A 59 22.19 30.08 7.18
CA MET A 59 20.78 30.07 7.59
C MET A 59 19.87 29.37 6.58
N ARG A 60 20.06 29.62 5.27
CA ARG A 60 19.32 28.91 4.21
C ARG A 60 19.60 27.41 4.25
N GLN A 61 20.85 27.01 4.49
CA GLN A 61 21.23 25.60 4.65
C GLN A 61 20.60 24.96 5.89
N ILE A 62 20.60 25.65 7.04
CA ILE A 62 19.94 25.20 8.27
C ILE A 62 18.45 24.95 8.01
N GLN A 63 17.76 25.93 7.42
CA GLN A 63 16.33 25.82 7.11
C GLN A 63 16.03 24.66 6.14
N GLY A 64 16.88 24.46 5.12
CA GLY A 64 16.77 23.34 4.20
C GLY A 64 16.94 21.99 4.89
N LEU A 65 17.94 21.86 5.77
CA LEU A 65 18.20 20.64 6.53
C LEU A 65 17.10 20.33 7.55
N GLU A 66 16.57 21.34 8.23
CA GLU A 66 15.45 21.20 9.18
C GLU A 66 14.18 20.70 8.48
N LEU A 67 13.90 21.24 7.30
CA LEU A 67 12.77 20.83 6.49
C LEU A 67 12.90 19.38 6.00
N ASP A 68 14.08 19.01 5.55
CA ASP A 68 14.40 17.64 5.16
C ASP A 68 14.28 16.66 6.33
N LEU A 69 14.79 17.02 7.50
CA LEU A 69 14.69 16.22 8.72
C LEU A 69 13.24 16.03 9.17
N ALA A 70 12.43 17.09 9.11
CA ALA A 70 11.00 17.01 9.40
C ALA A 70 10.28 16.00 8.48
N GLY A 71 10.58 16.06 7.17
CA GLY A 71 10.05 15.10 6.19
C GLY A 71 10.49 13.66 6.45
N ILE A 72 11.78 13.43 6.70
CA ILE A 72 12.32 12.08 6.97
C ILE A 72 11.75 11.50 8.26
N ALA A 73 11.71 12.28 9.34
CA ALA A 73 11.20 11.83 10.63
C ALA A 73 9.71 11.44 10.55
N ALA A 74 8.90 12.25 9.87
CA ALA A 74 7.49 11.95 9.66
C ALA A 74 7.28 10.71 8.77
N ARG A 75 8.03 10.59 7.67
CA ARG A 75 8.00 9.41 6.79
C ARG A 75 8.35 8.13 7.54
N ARG A 76 9.41 8.17 8.34
CA ARG A 76 9.86 7.04 9.18
C ARG A 76 8.80 6.65 10.21
N ARG A 77 8.16 7.62 10.87
CA ARG A 77 7.03 7.35 11.78
C ARG A 77 5.87 6.68 11.05
N GLY A 78 5.49 7.18 9.88
CA GLY A 78 4.45 6.58 9.04
C GLY A 78 4.78 5.13 8.67
N LEU A 79 6.02 4.83 8.28
CA LEU A 79 6.46 3.45 7.99
C LEU A 79 6.33 2.52 9.20
N GLN A 80 6.64 3.00 10.40
CA GLN A 80 6.52 2.24 11.64
C GLN A 80 5.05 1.96 11.99
N GLU A 81 4.19 2.97 11.88
CA GLU A 81 2.74 2.85 12.10
C GLU A 81 2.12 1.87 11.11
N GLN A 82 2.42 2.00 9.81
CA GLN A 82 1.93 1.08 8.77
C GLN A 82 2.44 -0.35 8.99
N SER A 83 3.71 -0.53 9.40
CA SER A 83 4.25 -1.85 9.72
C SER A 83 3.55 -2.50 10.91
N ALA A 84 3.20 -1.72 11.94
CA ALA A 84 2.43 -2.22 13.08
C ALA A 84 1.02 -2.64 12.65
N MET A 85 0.32 -1.79 11.89
CA MET A 85 -1.01 -2.09 11.36
C MET A 85 -1.03 -3.38 10.52
N ILE A 86 -0.04 -3.57 9.63
CA ILE A 86 0.06 -4.78 8.81
C ILE A 86 0.25 -6.03 9.69
N ARG A 87 1.10 -5.95 10.72
CA ARG A 87 1.29 -7.09 11.66
C ARG A 87 0.02 -7.42 12.43
N ASP A 88 -0.71 -6.42 12.89
CA ASP A 88 -1.97 -6.62 13.64
C ASP A 88 -3.07 -7.19 12.75
N GLU A 89 -3.17 -6.73 11.50
CA GLU A 89 -4.07 -7.30 10.50
C GLU A 89 -3.68 -8.75 10.17
N ALA A 90 -2.39 -9.03 9.99
CA ALA A 90 -1.88 -10.38 9.77
C ALA A 90 -2.24 -11.33 10.91
N GLY A 91 -2.05 -10.91 12.16
CA GLY A 91 -2.42 -11.69 13.33
C GLY A 91 -3.92 -11.99 13.39
N ARG A 92 -4.77 -11.01 13.04
CA ARG A 92 -6.23 -11.20 12.98
C ARG A 92 -6.63 -12.16 11.86
N GLN A 93 -6.05 -12.03 10.68
CA GLN A 93 -6.30 -12.93 9.55
C GLN A 93 -5.88 -14.37 9.89
N TRP A 94 -4.74 -14.56 10.56
CA TRP A 94 -4.30 -15.89 10.99
C TRP A 94 -5.25 -16.53 12.00
N GLY A 95 -5.79 -15.75 12.95
CA GLY A 95 -6.78 -16.25 13.92
C GLY A 95 -8.13 -16.60 13.28
N GLY A 96 -8.53 -15.86 12.25
CA GLY A 96 -9.82 -15.98 11.58
C GLY A 96 -9.88 -16.91 10.36
N ASP A 97 -8.75 -17.40 9.85
CA ASP A 97 -8.73 -18.20 8.61
C ASP A 97 -9.44 -19.55 8.78
N ALA A 98 -10.60 -19.69 8.13
CA ALA A 98 -11.44 -20.88 8.20
C ALA A 98 -10.72 -22.13 7.68
N VAL A 99 -9.91 -22.00 6.61
CA VAL A 99 -9.14 -23.12 6.05
C VAL A 99 -8.14 -23.64 7.08
N THR A 100 -7.39 -22.74 7.73
CA THR A 100 -6.44 -23.09 8.80
C THR A 100 -7.14 -23.77 9.97
N GLN A 101 -8.30 -23.28 10.41
CA GLN A 101 -9.06 -23.90 11.49
C GLN A 101 -9.54 -25.32 11.12
N GLU A 102 -10.05 -25.52 9.90
CA GLU A 102 -10.50 -26.84 9.46
C GLU A 102 -9.35 -27.82 9.23
N LEU A 103 -8.21 -27.36 8.68
CA LEU A 103 -6.99 -28.19 8.57
C LEU A 103 -6.48 -28.62 9.96
N GLN A 104 -6.56 -27.76 10.97
CA GLN A 104 -6.24 -28.12 12.35
C GLN A 104 -7.20 -29.16 12.92
N ARG A 105 -8.51 -29.04 12.66
CA ARG A 105 -9.53 -30.03 13.07
C ARG A 105 -9.29 -31.38 12.40
N LEU A 106 -9.02 -31.37 11.09
CA LEU A 106 -8.71 -32.57 10.31
C LEU A 106 -7.45 -33.25 10.84
N LEU A 107 -6.39 -32.48 11.12
CA LEU A 107 -5.16 -33.00 11.72
C LEU A 107 -5.42 -33.64 13.08
N ALA A 108 -6.16 -32.97 13.96
CA ALA A 108 -6.48 -33.49 15.29
C ALA A 108 -7.32 -34.79 15.21
N ALA A 109 -8.29 -34.86 14.29
CA ALA A 109 -9.08 -36.08 14.06
C ALA A 109 -8.21 -37.22 13.50
N GLY A 110 -7.35 -36.92 12.53
CA GLY A 110 -6.40 -37.88 11.95
C GLY A 110 -5.42 -38.43 12.98
N GLU A 111 -4.88 -37.60 13.86
CA GLU A 111 -3.97 -38.03 14.93
C GLU A 111 -4.64 -38.95 15.95
N ARG A 112 -5.90 -38.67 16.32
CA ARG A 112 -6.69 -39.57 17.18
C ARG A 112 -6.93 -40.91 16.49
N ASN A 113 -7.37 -40.92 15.23
CA ASN A 113 -7.59 -42.15 14.48
C ASN A 113 -6.29 -42.97 14.35
N LEU A 114 -5.17 -42.30 14.01
CA LEU A 114 -3.86 -42.94 13.93
C LEU A 114 -3.44 -43.56 15.27
N SER A 115 -3.70 -42.88 16.39
CA SER A 115 -3.41 -43.43 17.72
C SER A 115 -4.21 -44.70 18.02
N GLN A 116 -5.49 -44.74 17.64
CA GLN A 116 -6.35 -45.90 17.80
C GLN A 116 -5.94 -47.05 16.88
N LEU A 117 -5.61 -46.76 15.61
CA LEU A 117 -5.12 -47.75 14.67
C LEU A 117 -3.77 -48.35 15.10
N ARG A 118 -2.89 -47.57 15.73
CA ARG A 118 -1.65 -48.09 16.33
C ARG A 118 -1.94 -49.07 17.46
N GLN A 119 -2.89 -48.76 18.34
CA GLN A 119 -3.30 -49.67 19.42
C GLN A 119 -3.92 -50.95 18.86
N ALA A 120 -4.77 -50.84 17.86
CA ALA A 120 -5.40 -52.00 17.21
C ALA A 120 -4.40 -52.85 16.42
N ALA A 121 -3.43 -52.24 15.75
CA ALA A 121 -2.33 -52.93 15.07
C ALA A 121 -1.42 -53.68 16.07
N ALA A 122 -1.10 -53.06 17.22
CA ALA A 122 -0.38 -53.74 18.31
C ALA A 122 -1.14 -54.95 18.87
N ALA A 123 -2.48 -54.93 18.79
CA ALA A 123 -3.34 -56.06 19.14
C ALA A 123 -3.57 -57.06 17.97
N GLY A 124 -2.92 -56.87 16.82
CA GLY A 124 -3.06 -57.73 15.63
C GLY A 124 -4.42 -57.64 14.92
N ARG A 125 -5.20 -56.59 15.17
CA ARG A 125 -6.58 -56.43 14.66
C ARG A 125 -6.69 -55.58 13.39
N VAL A 126 -5.61 -54.90 13.01
CA VAL A 126 -5.56 -53.96 11.89
C VAL A 126 -4.33 -54.26 11.06
N SER A 127 -4.46 -54.14 9.74
CA SER A 127 -3.35 -54.39 8.81
C SER A 127 -2.31 -53.26 8.84
N GLU A 128 -1.05 -53.59 8.55
CA GLU A 128 0.02 -52.59 8.42
C GLU A 128 -0.27 -51.57 7.29
N MET A 129 -1.00 -51.99 6.26
CA MET A 129 -1.43 -51.13 5.16
C MET A 129 -2.40 -50.03 5.64
N GLU A 130 -3.35 -50.36 6.52
CA GLU A 130 -4.28 -49.37 7.09
C GLU A 130 -3.56 -48.38 7.99
N LEU A 131 -2.61 -48.86 8.79
CA LEU A 131 -1.77 -48.01 9.62
C LEU A 131 -0.94 -47.03 8.76
N THR A 132 -0.32 -47.52 7.69
CA THR A 132 0.48 -46.71 6.77
C THR A 132 -0.38 -45.64 6.08
N ARG A 133 -1.59 -45.99 5.61
CA ARG A 133 -2.54 -45.01 5.02
C ARG A 133 -2.95 -43.92 6.01
N ALA A 134 -3.17 -44.27 7.27
CA ALA A 134 -3.49 -43.29 8.31
C ALA A 134 -2.31 -42.35 8.59
N GLN A 135 -1.07 -42.87 8.62
CA GLN A 135 0.14 -42.06 8.77
C GLN A 135 0.33 -41.08 7.61
N GLU A 136 0.12 -41.55 6.38
CA GLU A 136 0.19 -40.74 5.18
C GLU A 136 -0.85 -39.61 5.19
N SER A 137 -2.09 -39.91 5.60
CA SER A 137 -3.16 -38.91 5.73
C SER A 137 -2.79 -37.80 6.73
N VAL A 138 -2.28 -38.17 7.91
CA VAL A 138 -1.80 -37.20 8.92
C VAL A 138 -0.61 -36.38 8.39
N ALA A 139 0.33 -37.00 7.69
CA ALA A 139 1.47 -36.30 7.11
C ALA A 139 1.03 -35.26 6.05
N ARG A 140 0.09 -35.63 5.18
CA ARG A 140 -0.51 -34.71 4.19
C ARG A 140 -1.21 -33.53 4.85
N ALA A 141 -2.02 -33.78 5.88
CA ALA A 141 -2.69 -32.72 6.63
C ALA A 141 -1.70 -31.73 7.27
N ARG A 142 -0.56 -32.21 7.80
CA ARG A 142 0.52 -31.34 8.33
C ARG A 142 1.19 -30.49 7.26
N ILE A 143 1.46 -31.09 6.10
CA ILE A 143 2.05 -30.38 4.95
C ILE A 143 1.10 -29.28 4.47
N ASP A 144 -0.19 -29.60 4.33
CA ASP A 144 -1.20 -28.63 3.88
C ASP A 144 -1.38 -27.48 4.88
N LEU A 145 -1.39 -27.78 6.18
CA LEU A 145 -1.42 -26.76 7.23
C LEU A 145 -0.16 -25.86 7.20
N ALA A 146 1.02 -26.44 6.97
CA ALA A 146 2.26 -25.67 6.87
C ALA A 146 2.27 -24.77 5.63
N ARG A 147 1.86 -25.29 4.47
CA ARG A 147 1.71 -24.52 3.22
C ARG A 147 0.73 -23.36 3.40
N ARG A 148 -0.42 -23.62 4.02
CA ARG A 148 -1.42 -22.59 4.29
C ARG A 148 -0.86 -21.46 5.16
N ARG A 149 -0.10 -21.80 6.20
CA ARG A 149 0.57 -20.79 7.06
C ARG A 149 1.59 -19.96 6.29
N GLU A 150 2.36 -20.58 5.40
CA GLU A 150 3.30 -19.87 4.54
C GLU A 150 2.56 -18.90 3.57
N GLU A 151 1.49 -19.36 2.93
CA GLU A 151 0.64 -18.56 2.06
C GLU A 151 0.03 -17.37 2.79
N LEU A 152 -0.56 -17.58 3.96
CA LEU A 152 -1.13 -16.50 4.78
C LEU A 152 -0.06 -15.51 5.23
N THR A 153 1.16 -15.97 5.54
CA THR A 153 2.27 -15.06 5.88
C THR A 153 2.67 -14.20 4.68
N ARG A 154 2.67 -14.79 3.49
CA ARG A 154 2.96 -14.09 2.24
C ARG A 154 1.87 -13.04 1.91
N LEU A 155 0.60 -13.43 2.07
CA LEU A 155 -0.57 -12.57 1.80
C LEU A 155 -0.71 -11.45 2.82
N ALA A 156 -0.45 -11.74 4.10
CA ALA A 156 -0.60 -10.80 5.19
C ALA A 156 0.53 -9.75 5.30
N GLY A 157 1.28 -9.56 4.21
CA GLY A 157 2.20 -8.44 4.08
C GLY A 157 3.67 -8.78 4.31
N GLY A 158 4.10 -10.05 4.23
CA GLY A 158 5.52 -10.41 4.31
C GLY A 158 6.41 -9.58 3.36
N GLY A 159 5.98 -9.35 2.12
CA GLY A 159 6.69 -8.48 1.17
C GLY A 159 6.73 -7.00 1.60
N PRO A 160 5.58 -6.33 1.75
CA PRO A 160 5.52 -4.93 2.21
C PRO A 160 6.23 -4.67 3.53
N LEU A 161 6.14 -5.58 4.50
CA LEU A 161 6.83 -5.45 5.80
C LEU A 161 8.35 -5.44 5.64
N GLU A 162 8.90 -6.30 4.78
CA GLU A 162 10.32 -6.28 4.47
C GLU A 162 10.73 -4.98 3.76
N GLU A 163 9.94 -4.53 2.79
CA GLU A 163 10.18 -3.27 2.07
C GLU A 163 10.20 -2.08 3.03
N PHE A 164 9.17 -1.93 3.87
CA PHE A 164 9.06 -0.85 4.85
C PHE A 164 10.14 -0.92 5.92
N THR A 165 10.56 -2.12 6.32
CA THR A 165 11.68 -2.28 7.27
C THR A 165 12.99 -1.82 6.64
N ARG A 166 13.26 -2.19 5.38
CA ARG A 166 14.45 -1.75 4.65
C ARG A 166 14.45 -0.22 4.46
N GLU A 167 13.31 0.34 4.06
CA GLU A 167 13.17 1.78 3.89
C GLU A 167 13.31 2.54 5.21
N SER A 168 12.68 2.08 6.28
CA SER A 168 12.81 2.69 7.61
C SER A 168 14.25 2.67 8.11
N ASN A 169 15.01 1.61 7.82
CA ASN A 169 16.43 1.54 8.19
C ASN A 169 17.27 2.53 7.37
N ARG A 170 16.98 2.67 6.07
CA ARG A 170 17.65 3.62 5.19
C ARG A 170 17.40 5.07 5.63
N LEU A 171 16.14 5.41 5.91
CA LEU A 171 15.76 6.72 6.44
C LEU A 171 16.37 7.01 7.81
N ALA A 172 16.58 5.99 8.65
CA ALA A 172 17.25 6.18 9.93
C ALA A 172 18.73 6.60 9.76
N VAL A 173 19.42 6.03 8.77
CA VAL A 173 20.78 6.43 8.41
C VAL A 173 20.78 7.85 7.83
N ASP A 174 19.91 8.12 6.85
CA ASP A 174 19.80 9.45 6.23
C ASP A 174 19.48 10.54 7.27
N GLN A 175 18.62 10.23 8.23
CA GLN A 175 18.29 11.12 9.35
C GLN A 175 19.53 11.42 10.18
N ALA A 176 20.28 10.40 10.60
CA ALA A 176 21.48 10.57 11.40
C ALA A 176 22.56 11.39 10.66
N GLU A 177 22.73 11.15 9.35
CA GLU A 177 23.65 11.94 8.52
C GLU A 177 23.24 13.41 8.44
N LYS A 178 21.95 13.70 8.21
CA LYS A 178 21.46 15.08 8.13
C LYS A 178 21.48 15.80 9.48
N GLU A 179 21.22 15.09 10.58
CA GLU A 179 21.37 15.64 11.94
C GLU A 179 22.83 16.02 12.22
N ALA A 180 23.78 15.17 11.85
CA ALA A 180 25.20 15.47 11.98
C ALA A 180 25.62 16.69 11.13
N ARG A 181 25.16 16.76 9.88
CA ARG A 181 25.40 17.92 9.00
C ARG A 181 24.79 19.19 9.59
N LEU A 182 23.55 19.14 10.08
CA LEU A 182 22.88 20.27 10.71
C LEU A 182 23.66 20.79 11.93
N GLN A 183 24.21 19.89 12.75
CA GLN A 183 25.05 20.29 13.88
C GLN A 183 26.32 21.03 13.43
N VAL A 184 26.98 20.57 12.36
CA VAL A 184 28.16 21.24 11.81
C VAL A 184 27.80 22.63 11.28
N VAL A 185 26.75 22.74 10.47
CA VAL A 185 26.31 24.02 9.89
C VAL A 185 25.88 25.00 10.98
N ARG A 186 25.18 24.54 12.04
CA ARG A 186 24.83 25.38 13.19
C ARG A 186 26.06 25.92 13.92
N ARG A 187 27.08 25.09 14.16
CA ARG A 187 28.35 25.56 14.77
C ARG A 187 29.02 26.63 13.91
N GLN A 188 29.10 26.41 12.59
CA GLN A 188 29.65 27.39 11.65
C GLN A 188 28.85 28.70 11.68
N HIS A 189 27.52 28.62 11.72
CA HIS A 189 26.65 29.79 11.84
C HIS A 189 26.93 30.56 13.14
N ASP A 190 27.05 29.86 14.28
CA ASP A 190 27.32 30.47 15.58
C ASP A 190 28.72 31.12 15.64
N GLU A 191 29.71 30.50 14.99
CA GLU A 191 31.06 31.06 14.83
C GLU A 191 31.04 32.36 14.01
N VAL A 192 30.40 32.35 12.83
CA VAL A 192 30.24 33.54 11.97
C VAL A 192 29.46 34.63 12.71
N GLN A 193 28.41 34.26 13.45
CA GLN A 193 27.64 35.19 14.27
C GLN A 193 28.48 35.82 15.39
N THR A 194 29.34 35.03 16.04
CA THR A 194 30.27 35.52 17.05
C THR A 194 31.31 36.47 16.44
N GLN A 195 31.83 36.14 15.26
CA GLN A 195 32.76 37.01 14.52
C GLN A 195 32.10 38.35 14.14
N LEU A 196 30.87 38.32 13.62
CA LEU A 196 30.08 39.53 13.33
C LEU A 196 29.87 40.39 14.59
N THR A 197 29.56 39.76 15.72
CA THR A 197 29.35 40.47 16.99
C THR A 197 30.64 41.13 17.50
N ARG A 198 31.80 40.50 17.26
CA ARG A 198 33.12 41.04 17.64
C ARG A 198 33.62 42.15 16.71
N ALA A 199 33.18 42.19 15.46
CA ALA A 199 33.63 43.18 14.48
C ALA A 199 33.08 44.62 14.70
N ALA A 200 32.15 44.82 15.66
CA ALA A 200 31.54 46.11 16.05
C ALA A 200 30.67 46.81 14.99
N PRO A 201 29.93 47.85 15.40
CA PRO A 201 28.47 47.79 15.54
C PRO A 201 27.78 47.39 14.23
N LEU A 202 26.78 46.51 14.32
CA LEU A 202 25.94 46.15 13.18
C LEU A 202 25.51 47.44 12.46
N PRO A 203 25.74 47.56 11.14
CA PRO A 203 25.15 48.67 10.40
C PRO A 203 23.64 48.65 10.62
N PRO A 204 22.97 49.82 10.63
CA PRO A 204 21.52 49.88 10.75
C PRO A 204 20.91 48.92 9.73
N ARG A 205 19.98 48.07 10.19
CA ARG A 205 19.25 47.12 9.33
C ARG A 205 18.82 47.86 8.07
N THR A 206 19.34 47.40 6.93
CA THR A 206 19.29 48.15 5.66
C THR A 206 18.12 47.71 4.81
N ASP A 207 17.71 48.54 3.86
CA ASP A 207 16.73 48.19 2.82
C ASP A 207 17.08 46.88 2.09
N ALA A 208 18.38 46.55 1.99
CA ALA A 208 18.85 45.29 1.41
C ALA A 208 18.45 44.05 2.21
N GLU A 209 18.40 44.13 3.55
CA GLU A 209 17.95 43.02 4.41
C GLU A 209 16.43 42.80 4.25
N ALA A 210 15.66 43.89 4.15
CA ALA A 210 14.23 43.82 3.88
C ALA A 210 13.93 43.21 2.50
N VAL A 211 14.70 43.58 1.46
CA VAL A 211 14.57 42.98 0.11
C VAL A 211 14.90 41.49 0.12
N ASN A 212 15.96 41.07 0.81
CA ASN A 212 16.35 39.66 0.91
C ASN A 212 15.29 38.83 1.67
N LEU A 213 14.77 39.33 2.78
CA LEU A 213 13.68 38.69 3.53
C LEU A 213 12.39 38.64 2.72
N GLY A 214 12.11 39.67 1.91
CA GLY A 214 11.01 39.66 0.94
C GLY A 214 11.13 38.53 -0.08
N GLY A 215 12.32 38.38 -0.69
CA GLY A 215 12.59 37.27 -1.61
C GLY A 215 12.46 35.89 -0.96
N GLN A 216 12.95 35.73 0.27
CA GLN A 216 12.82 34.49 1.05
C GLN A 216 11.37 34.16 1.37
N LYS A 217 10.57 35.16 1.76
CA LYS A 217 9.13 35.02 1.98
C LYS A 217 8.43 34.51 0.71
N ASP A 218 8.75 35.07 -0.46
CA ASP A 218 8.14 34.66 -1.73
C ASP A 218 8.55 33.25 -2.15
N GLU A 219 9.79 32.84 -1.87
CA GLU A 219 10.25 31.47 -2.08
C GLU A 219 9.51 30.48 -1.17
N LEU A 220 9.45 30.76 0.13
CA LEU A 220 8.75 29.91 1.10
C LEU A 220 7.24 29.85 0.81
N ALA A 221 6.63 30.94 0.36
CA ALA A 221 5.22 30.99 -0.04
C ALA A 221 4.95 30.09 -1.26
N ARG A 222 5.80 30.16 -2.29
CA ARG A 222 5.73 29.25 -3.45
C ARG A 222 5.89 27.80 -3.04
N ARG A 223 6.82 27.51 -2.13
CA ARG A 223 7.03 26.16 -1.62
C ARG A 223 5.82 25.64 -0.84
N ALA A 224 5.20 26.47 -0.01
CA ALA A 224 3.96 26.14 0.68
C ALA A 224 2.83 25.81 -0.32
N GLN A 225 2.67 26.61 -1.38
CA GLN A 225 1.66 26.37 -2.42
C GLN A 225 1.87 25.04 -3.15
N VAL A 226 3.12 24.67 -3.44
CA VAL A 226 3.45 23.37 -4.06
C VAL A 226 3.08 22.22 -3.13
N LEU A 227 3.45 22.31 -1.85
CA LEU A 227 3.12 21.29 -0.84
C LEU A 227 1.61 21.15 -0.64
N GLU A 228 0.87 22.24 -0.62
CA GLU A 228 -0.61 22.23 -0.50
C GLU A 228 -1.28 21.58 -1.71
N LEU A 229 -0.79 21.85 -2.91
CA LEU A 229 -1.28 21.21 -4.13
C LEU A 229 -1.03 19.71 -4.13
N ASP A 230 0.18 19.31 -3.74
CA ASP A 230 0.58 17.92 -3.62
C ASP A 230 -0.28 17.16 -2.60
N LEU A 231 -0.55 17.78 -1.44
CA LEU A 231 -1.41 17.20 -0.40
C LEU A 231 -2.85 17.04 -0.89
N ALA A 232 -3.39 18.01 -1.60
CA ALA A 232 -4.71 17.90 -2.20
C ALA A 232 -4.79 16.76 -3.22
N GLY A 233 -3.73 16.57 -4.03
CA GLY A 233 -3.61 15.42 -4.93
C GLY A 233 -3.61 14.09 -4.19
N ILE A 234 -2.76 13.95 -3.16
CA ILE A 234 -2.69 12.74 -2.33
C ILE A 234 -4.04 12.43 -1.67
N ASP A 235 -4.70 13.43 -1.10
CA ASP A 235 -6.00 13.27 -0.44
C ASP A 235 -7.09 12.80 -1.42
N ALA A 236 -7.13 13.37 -2.61
CA ALA A 236 -8.09 12.97 -3.64
C ALA A 236 -7.81 11.55 -4.16
N ARG A 237 -6.54 11.22 -4.42
CA ARG A 237 -6.10 9.88 -4.82
C ARG A 237 -6.47 8.85 -3.75
N ARG A 238 -6.24 9.17 -2.48
CA ARG A 238 -6.62 8.33 -1.31
C ARG A 238 -8.13 8.08 -1.27
N LYS A 239 -8.95 9.12 -1.42
CA LYS A 239 -10.42 8.98 -1.45
C LYS A 239 -10.90 8.15 -2.63
N ALA A 240 -10.31 8.34 -3.81
CA ALA A 240 -10.63 7.55 -5.00
C ALA A 240 -10.27 6.08 -4.81
N LEU A 241 -9.06 5.78 -4.29
CA LEU A 241 -8.66 4.42 -3.93
C LEU A 241 -9.62 3.77 -2.93
N GLN A 242 -10.05 4.50 -1.91
CA GLN A 242 -11.03 4.00 -0.94
C GLN A 242 -12.39 3.69 -1.58
N ALA A 243 -12.86 4.52 -2.51
CA ALA A 243 -14.09 4.28 -3.25
C ALA A 243 -13.97 3.05 -4.16
N GLU A 244 -12.87 2.90 -4.90
CA GLU A 244 -12.59 1.72 -5.74
C GLU A 244 -12.50 0.45 -4.90
N ILE A 245 -11.86 0.49 -3.74
CA ILE A 245 -11.82 -0.63 -2.79
C ILE A 245 -13.24 -1.03 -2.35
N ALA A 246 -14.11 -0.06 -2.06
CA ALA A 246 -15.49 -0.34 -1.70
C ALA A 246 -16.25 -1.02 -2.85
N VAL A 247 -16.10 -0.51 -4.08
CA VAL A 247 -16.70 -1.11 -5.29
C VAL A 247 -16.22 -2.55 -5.48
N ILE A 248 -14.91 -2.80 -5.40
CA ILE A 248 -14.31 -4.14 -5.52
C ILE A 248 -14.88 -5.08 -4.45
N ARG A 249 -15.01 -4.61 -3.19
CA ARG A 249 -15.57 -5.41 -2.10
C ARG A 249 -17.05 -5.74 -2.32
N ASP A 250 -17.83 -4.78 -2.77
CA ASP A 250 -19.26 -4.98 -3.07
C ASP A 250 -19.45 -5.93 -4.25
N GLU A 251 -18.63 -5.81 -5.29
CA GLU A 251 -18.64 -6.74 -6.42
C GLU A 251 -18.21 -8.15 -5.98
N ALA A 252 -17.19 -8.27 -5.14
CA ALA A 252 -16.76 -9.54 -4.58
C ALA A 252 -17.88 -10.20 -3.76
N ALA A 253 -18.57 -9.44 -2.91
CA ALA A 253 -19.70 -9.94 -2.13
C ALA A 253 -20.85 -10.41 -3.05
N LYS A 254 -21.24 -9.60 -4.04
CA LYS A 254 -22.27 -9.98 -5.02
C LYS A 254 -21.90 -11.23 -5.80
N ARG A 255 -20.63 -11.35 -6.24
CA ARG A 255 -20.12 -12.55 -6.93
C ARG A 255 -20.15 -13.77 -6.02
N LEU A 256 -19.78 -13.62 -4.75
CA LEU A 256 -19.83 -14.70 -3.76
C LEU A 256 -21.25 -15.23 -3.56
N ASP A 257 -22.24 -14.34 -3.50
CA ASP A 257 -23.64 -14.70 -3.32
C ASP A 257 -24.24 -15.35 -4.57
N ALA A 258 -23.87 -14.85 -5.75
CA ALA A 258 -24.31 -15.39 -7.03
C ALA A 258 -23.53 -16.63 -7.49
N ASP A 259 -22.42 -17.00 -6.83
CA ASP A 259 -21.58 -18.09 -7.27
C ASP A 259 -22.24 -19.46 -7.08
N VAL A 260 -22.53 -20.10 -8.21
CA VAL A 260 -23.20 -21.41 -8.25
C VAL A 260 -22.34 -22.49 -7.56
N ILE A 261 -21.01 -22.47 -7.73
CA ILE A 261 -20.12 -23.46 -7.10
C ILE A 261 -20.21 -23.36 -5.57
N THR A 262 -20.17 -22.15 -5.03
CA THR A 262 -20.32 -21.87 -3.60
C THR A 262 -21.69 -22.33 -3.09
N GLN A 263 -22.77 -22.10 -3.84
CA GLN A 263 -24.10 -22.57 -3.48
C GLN A 263 -24.19 -24.10 -3.45
N GLU A 264 -23.62 -24.80 -4.44
CA GLU A 264 -23.60 -26.26 -4.47
C GLU A 264 -22.70 -26.85 -3.36
N LEU A 265 -21.54 -26.25 -3.09
CA LEU A 265 -20.68 -26.66 -1.97
C LEU A 265 -21.37 -26.48 -0.61
N ARG A 266 -22.16 -25.41 -0.42
CA ARG A 266 -22.99 -25.22 0.78
C ARG A 266 -24.05 -26.32 0.91
N ARG A 267 -24.71 -26.71 -0.18
CA ARG A 267 -25.69 -27.80 -0.19
C ARG A 267 -25.06 -29.14 0.15
N LEU A 268 -23.90 -29.45 -0.43
CA LEU A 268 -23.15 -30.66 -0.12
C LEU A 268 -22.73 -30.69 1.36
N LEU A 269 -22.19 -29.58 1.87
CA LEU A 269 -21.82 -29.47 3.27
C LEU A 269 -23.02 -29.71 4.19
N ALA A 270 -24.16 -29.08 3.90
CA ALA A 270 -25.39 -29.27 4.69
C ALA A 270 -25.84 -30.75 4.68
N ALA A 271 -25.83 -31.41 3.52
CA ALA A 271 -26.18 -32.83 3.42
C ALA A 271 -25.20 -33.72 4.20
N SER A 272 -23.89 -33.45 4.13
CA SER A 272 -22.88 -34.19 4.90
C SER A 272 -23.01 -33.97 6.41
N GLU A 273 -23.34 -32.75 6.84
CA GLU A 273 -23.57 -32.42 8.25
C GLU A 273 -24.84 -33.08 8.80
N GLU A 274 -25.92 -33.15 8.01
CA GLU A 274 -27.15 -33.84 8.37
C GLU A 274 -26.97 -35.37 8.49
N ALA A 275 -26.09 -35.94 7.67
CA ALA A 275 -25.77 -37.37 7.70
C ALA A 275 -24.85 -37.79 8.86
N LEU A 276 -24.13 -36.86 9.48
CA LEU A 276 -23.13 -37.17 10.49
C LEU A 276 -23.72 -37.68 11.83
N PRO A 277 -24.77 -37.08 12.42
CA PRO A 277 -25.40 -37.57 13.64
C PRO A 277 -25.88 -39.04 13.58
N PRO A 278 -26.63 -39.50 12.55
CA PRO A 278 -27.09 -40.89 12.52
C PRO A 278 -25.93 -41.88 12.37
N ILE A 279 -24.88 -41.55 11.61
CA ILE A 279 -23.67 -42.38 11.52
C ILE A 279 -23.00 -42.49 12.89
N LYS A 280 -22.89 -41.38 13.61
CA LYS A 280 -22.32 -41.36 14.96
C LYS A 280 -23.10 -42.24 15.93
N GLN A 281 -24.44 -42.14 15.92
CA GLN A 281 -25.31 -43.00 16.74
C GLN A 281 -25.16 -44.49 16.38
N ALA A 282 -25.08 -44.82 15.09
CA ALA A 282 -24.89 -46.19 14.65
C ALA A 282 -23.53 -46.77 15.05
N VAL A 283 -22.47 -45.95 15.07
CA VAL A 283 -21.16 -46.35 15.60
C VAL A 283 -21.19 -46.53 17.12
N GLU A 284 -21.85 -45.63 17.85
CA GLU A 284 -22.04 -45.76 19.31
C GLU A 284 -22.85 -47.02 19.67
N ALA A 285 -23.80 -47.41 18.82
CA ALA A 285 -24.57 -48.65 18.95
C ALA A 285 -23.82 -49.91 18.47
N GLY A 286 -22.59 -49.78 17.96
CA GLY A 286 -21.79 -50.89 17.42
C GLY A 286 -22.32 -51.48 16.11
N GLN A 287 -23.27 -50.82 15.45
CA GLN A 287 -23.87 -51.26 14.19
C GLN A 287 -22.99 -50.94 12.98
N VAL A 288 -22.14 -49.92 13.10
CA VAL A 288 -21.25 -49.43 12.04
C VAL A 288 -19.83 -49.34 12.59
N PRO A 289 -18.77 -49.69 11.83
CA PRO A 289 -17.41 -49.56 12.29
C PRO A 289 -16.99 -48.08 12.42
N MET A 290 -16.12 -47.78 13.39
CA MET A 290 -15.58 -46.44 13.66
C MET A 290 -14.95 -45.77 12.42
N VAL A 291 -14.43 -46.58 11.48
CA VAL A 291 -13.86 -46.12 10.21
C VAL A 291 -14.88 -45.33 9.37
N GLU A 292 -16.16 -45.70 9.39
CA GLU A 292 -17.19 -44.98 8.64
C GLU A 292 -17.49 -43.60 9.26
N LEU A 293 -17.48 -43.48 10.59
CA LEU A 293 -17.58 -42.17 11.25
C LEU A 293 -16.37 -41.30 10.91
N ALA A 294 -15.16 -41.86 10.91
CA ALA A 294 -13.95 -41.12 10.53
C ALA A 294 -14.03 -40.63 9.07
N ARG A 295 -14.54 -41.45 8.14
CA ARG A 295 -14.77 -41.07 6.73
C ARG A 295 -15.82 -39.97 6.60
N ALA A 296 -16.92 -40.05 7.34
CA ALA A 296 -17.96 -39.02 7.33
C ALA A 296 -17.42 -37.68 7.88
N GLN A 297 -16.64 -37.71 8.97
CA GLN A 297 -15.97 -36.52 9.51
C GLN A 297 -14.95 -35.92 8.53
N GLU A 298 -14.17 -36.77 7.86
CA GLU A 298 -13.24 -36.34 6.81
C GLU A 298 -13.98 -35.69 5.63
N SER A 299 -15.11 -36.26 5.21
CA SER A 299 -15.96 -35.71 4.14
C SER A 299 -16.50 -34.32 4.49
N VAL A 300 -17.03 -34.13 5.70
CA VAL A 300 -17.48 -32.81 6.19
C VAL A 300 -16.32 -31.82 6.21
N ALA A 301 -15.16 -32.21 6.75
CA ALA A 301 -13.98 -31.34 6.80
C ALA A 301 -13.51 -30.93 5.39
N LYS A 302 -13.49 -31.87 4.43
CA LYS A 302 -13.17 -31.57 3.03
C LYS A 302 -14.16 -30.61 2.40
N ALA A 303 -15.46 -30.84 2.58
CA ALA A 303 -16.49 -29.94 2.06
C ALA A 303 -16.35 -28.51 2.61
N ARG A 304 -15.99 -28.35 3.89
CA ARG A 304 -15.69 -27.04 4.48
C ARG A 304 -14.43 -26.41 3.91
N ILE A 305 -13.36 -27.19 3.74
CA ILE A 305 -12.11 -26.71 3.13
C ILE A 305 -12.36 -26.27 1.69
N ASP A 306 -13.10 -27.04 0.90
CA ASP A 306 -13.40 -26.72 -0.49
C ASP A 306 -14.30 -25.49 -0.61
N LEU A 307 -15.30 -25.36 0.27
CA LEU A 307 -16.13 -24.16 0.37
C LEU A 307 -15.27 -22.93 0.71
N ALA A 308 -14.41 -23.02 1.72
CA ALA A 308 -13.55 -21.92 2.13
C ALA A 308 -12.53 -21.54 1.04
N ARG A 309 -11.92 -22.53 0.37
CA ARG A 309 -11.03 -22.32 -0.78
C ARG A 309 -11.76 -21.64 -1.92
N ARG A 310 -12.99 -22.06 -2.23
CA ARG A 310 -13.78 -21.41 -3.28
C ARG A 310 -14.09 -19.95 -2.94
N GLN A 311 -14.47 -19.67 -1.69
CA GLN A 311 -14.70 -18.30 -1.24
C GLN A 311 -13.44 -17.44 -1.36
N GLU A 312 -12.27 -18.01 -1.03
CA GLU A 312 -10.99 -17.35 -1.21
C GLU A 312 -10.63 -17.14 -2.69
N GLU A 313 -10.81 -18.13 -3.56
CA GLU A 313 -10.61 -18.01 -5.01
C GLU A 313 -11.50 -16.92 -5.61
N LEU A 314 -12.75 -16.83 -5.16
CA LEU A 314 -13.68 -15.78 -5.57
C LEU A 314 -13.23 -14.41 -5.06
N ALA A 315 -12.78 -14.31 -3.81
CA ALA A 315 -12.22 -13.06 -3.29
C ALA A 315 -10.98 -12.62 -4.08
N HIS A 316 -10.11 -13.55 -4.48
CA HIS A 316 -8.93 -13.27 -5.30
C HIS A 316 -9.32 -12.85 -6.73
N SER A 317 -10.22 -13.57 -7.39
CA SER A 317 -10.68 -13.29 -8.77
C SER A 317 -11.60 -12.08 -8.87
N ALA A 318 -12.31 -11.72 -7.80
CA ALA A 318 -13.10 -10.50 -7.72
C ALA A 318 -12.27 -9.23 -7.49
N GLY A 319 -10.94 -9.34 -7.56
CA GLY A 319 -10.03 -8.20 -7.44
C GLY A 319 -9.13 -8.27 -6.21
N GLY A 320 -8.98 -9.41 -5.52
CA GLY A 320 -8.08 -9.53 -4.37
C GLY A 320 -6.64 -9.09 -4.66
N GLY A 321 -6.13 -9.33 -5.87
CA GLY A 321 -4.85 -8.78 -6.31
C GLY A 321 -4.84 -7.25 -6.37
N GLN A 322 -5.84 -6.65 -7.04
CA GLN A 322 -6.01 -5.19 -7.12
C GLN A 322 -6.22 -4.56 -5.73
N LEU A 323 -7.01 -5.21 -4.88
CA LEU A 323 -7.28 -4.78 -3.51
C LEU A 323 -5.97 -4.69 -2.72
N GLN A 324 -5.10 -5.71 -2.82
CA GLN A 324 -3.78 -5.68 -2.18
C GLN A 324 -2.90 -4.57 -2.75
N GLU A 325 -2.92 -4.36 -4.07
CA GLU A 325 -2.19 -3.24 -4.70
C GLU A 325 -2.67 -1.88 -4.17
N PHE A 326 -3.98 -1.64 -4.16
CA PHE A 326 -4.57 -0.39 -3.67
C PHE A 326 -4.34 -0.19 -2.17
N LEU A 327 -4.39 -1.24 -1.36
CA LEU A 327 -4.06 -1.14 0.07
C LEU A 327 -2.59 -0.77 0.28
N ARG A 328 -1.65 -1.34 -0.50
CA ARG A 328 -0.23 -0.94 -0.45
C ARG A 328 -0.05 0.52 -0.88
N GLU A 329 -0.76 0.93 -1.91
CA GLU A 329 -0.73 2.30 -2.40
C GLU A 329 -1.28 3.28 -1.34
N LEU A 330 -2.39 2.94 -0.68
CA LEU A 330 -2.94 3.72 0.44
C LEU A 330 -1.94 3.88 1.58
N SER A 331 -1.22 2.81 1.96
CA SER A 331 -0.17 2.88 2.97
C SER A 331 0.96 3.83 2.55
N ARG A 332 1.42 3.75 1.29
CA ARG A 332 2.45 4.66 0.75
C ARG A 332 1.97 6.11 0.73
N LEU A 333 0.74 6.36 0.28
CA LEU A 333 0.15 7.70 0.27
C LEU A 333 0.00 8.28 1.67
N ALA A 334 -0.36 7.48 2.67
CA ALA A 334 -0.42 7.93 4.06
C ALA A 334 0.97 8.35 4.59
N ILE A 335 2.00 7.58 4.26
CA ILE A 335 3.39 7.89 4.60
C ILE A 335 3.84 9.19 3.92
N ASP A 336 3.57 9.35 2.63
CA ASP A 336 3.93 10.55 1.87
C ASP A 336 3.15 11.78 2.35
N GLN A 337 1.86 11.61 2.69
CA GLN A 337 1.02 12.65 3.28
C GLN A 337 1.64 13.16 4.58
N MET A 338 1.98 12.28 5.52
CA MET A 338 2.64 12.67 6.78
C MET A 338 3.95 13.42 6.54
N GLY A 339 4.75 12.96 5.57
CA GLY A 339 6.00 13.62 5.18
C GLY A 339 5.78 15.05 4.69
N LYS A 340 4.85 15.25 3.76
CA LYS A 340 4.53 16.56 3.18
C LYS A 340 3.82 17.49 4.18
N GLU A 341 2.97 16.96 5.05
CA GLU A 341 2.33 17.73 6.12
C GLU A 341 3.36 18.28 7.11
N ALA A 342 4.33 17.45 7.53
CA ALA A 342 5.42 17.89 8.40
C ALA A 342 6.29 18.97 7.72
N GLN A 343 6.57 18.80 6.42
CA GLN A 343 7.28 19.81 5.64
C GLN A 343 6.51 21.13 5.55
N LEU A 344 5.21 21.07 5.27
CA LEU A 344 4.36 22.25 5.18
C LEU A 344 4.29 22.99 6.52
N GLN A 345 4.22 22.27 7.64
CA GLN A 345 4.26 22.89 8.97
C GLN A 345 5.58 23.63 9.22
N THR A 346 6.71 23.04 8.83
CA THR A 346 8.03 23.71 8.95
C THR A 346 8.10 24.96 8.07
N VAL A 347 7.67 24.87 6.81
CA VAL A 347 7.65 26.04 5.89
C VAL A 347 6.74 27.15 6.42
N ARG A 348 5.58 26.80 7.00
CA ARG A 348 4.66 27.79 7.60
C ARG A 348 5.29 28.49 8.81
N ARG A 349 5.96 27.76 9.70
CA ARG A 349 6.71 28.39 10.81
C ARG A 349 7.79 29.32 10.30
N GLN A 350 8.56 28.90 9.29
CA GLN A 350 9.59 29.73 8.67
C GLN A 350 8.99 30.99 8.01
N LEU A 351 7.81 30.90 7.40
CA LEU A 351 7.08 32.05 6.87
C LEU A 351 6.66 33.01 7.97
N ASP A 352 6.15 32.51 9.09
CA ASP A 352 5.73 33.34 10.23
C ASP A 352 6.95 34.07 10.82
N ASP A 353 8.08 33.38 10.99
CA ASP A 353 9.34 33.97 11.48
C ASP A 353 9.86 35.08 10.56
N VAL A 354 9.86 34.85 9.23
CA VAL A 354 10.30 35.86 8.24
C VAL A 354 9.33 37.04 8.21
N GLN A 355 8.03 36.81 8.36
CA GLN A 355 7.03 37.88 8.44
C GLN A 355 7.20 38.72 9.70
N GLU A 356 7.48 38.11 10.84
CA GLU A 356 7.76 38.83 12.08
C GLU A 356 9.03 39.68 11.94
N GLN A 357 10.09 39.12 11.35
CA GLN A 357 11.33 39.86 11.07
C GLN A 357 11.09 41.06 10.15
N LEU A 358 10.30 40.89 9.09
CA LEU A 358 9.89 41.98 8.19
C LEU A 358 9.05 43.05 8.91
N ALA A 359 8.14 42.65 9.80
CA ALA A 359 7.33 43.60 10.57
C ALA A 359 8.19 44.42 11.56
N GLN A 360 9.21 43.81 12.15
CA GLN A 360 10.17 44.49 13.02
C GLN A 360 11.07 45.50 12.29
N LEU A 361 11.11 45.48 10.95
CA LEU A 361 11.95 46.37 10.15
C LEU A 361 11.29 47.73 9.79
N ALA A 362 10.03 47.98 10.19
CA ALA A 362 9.29 49.25 10.03
C ALA A 362 9.11 49.76 8.56
N PRO A 363 8.18 50.69 8.31
CA PRO A 363 7.10 50.49 7.33
C PRO A 363 7.64 50.20 5.93
N LEU A 364 7.31 49.02 5.41
CA LEU A 364 7.61 48.68 4.03
C LEU A 364 7.11 49.81 3.11
N PRO A 365 7.89 50.19 2.09
CA PRO A 365 7.44 51.13 1.08
C PRO A 365 6.10 50.67 0.48
N PRO A 366 5.25 51.60 0.02
CA PRO A 366 3.98 51.27 -0.61
C PRO A 366 4.21 50.24 -1.70
N ARG A 367 3.31 49.26 -1.80
CA ARG A 367 3.31 48.22 -2.85
C ARG A 367 3.60 48.87 -4.19
N THR A 368 4.66 48.40 -4.84
CA THR A 368 5.21 49.03 -6.03
C THR A 368 4.69 48.35 -7.29
N ASP A 369 4.94 48.96 -8.45
CA ASP A 369 4.69 48.35 -9.76
C ASP A 369 5.28 46.92 -9.87
N ALA A 370 6.37 46.63 -9.16
CA ALA A 370 6.98 45.29 -9.12
C ALA A 370 6.04 44.21 -8.55
N ASP A 371 5.20 44.54 -7.56
CA ASP A 371 4.23 43.59 -7.00
C ASP A 371 3.15 43.24 -8.01
N THR A 372 2.71 44.21 -8.81
CA THR A 372 1.73 43.98 -9.87
C THR A 372 2.30 43.08 -10.98
N VAL A 373 3.58 43.28 -11.34
CA VAL A 373 4.28 42.45 -12.33
C VAL A 373 4.46 41.03 -11.81
N ASN A 374 4.85 40.85 -10.54
CA ASN A 374 5.02 39.54 -9.92
C ASN A 374 3.69 38.77 -9.83
N LEU A 375 2.61 39.43 -9.38
CA LEU A 375 1.27 38.85 -9.35
C LEU A 375 0.75 38.53 -10.76
N GLY A 376 1.06 39.36 -11.76
CA GLY A 376 0.76 39.10 -13.17
C GLY A 376 1.48 37.87 -13.71
N GLY A 377 2.75 37.69 -13.34
CA GLY A 377 3.55 36.50 -13.63
C GLY A 377 2.96 35.24 -13.01
N GLN A 378 2.65 35.28 -11.71
CA GLN A 378 2.02 34.17 -10.97
C GLN A 378 0.67 33.78 -11.59
N ARG A 379 -0.18 34.76 -11.93
CA ARG A 379 -1.46 34.50 -12.61
C ARG A 379 -1.25 33.76 -13.93
N SER A 380 -0.27 34.19 -14.72
CA SER A 380 0.03 33.59 -16.03
C SER A 380 0.53 32.14 -15.89
N GLU A 381 1.39 31.89 -14.90
CA GLU A 381 1.88 30.54 -14.58
C GLU A 381 0.75 29.61 -14.13
N LEU A 382 -0.07 30.05 -13.17
CA LEU A 382 -1.22 29.28 -12.68
C LEU A 382 -2.25 29.03 -13.79
N THR A 383 -2.47 29.99 -14.70
CA THR A 383 -3.37 29.83 -15.85
C THR A 383 -2.85 28.75 -16.80
N ARG A 384 -1.55 28.77 -17.11
CA ARG A 384 -0.92 27.73 -17.93
C ARG A 384 -1.04 26.36 -17.27
N ARG A 385 -0.83 26.28 -15.95
CA ARG A 385 -0.96 25.03 -15.19
C ARG A 385 -2.39 24.50 -15.21
N ALA A 386 -3.38 25.37 -15.06
CA ALA A 386 -4.80 25.00 -15.17
C ALA A 386 -5.11 24.42 -16.56
N GLN A 387 -4.64 25.05 -17.63
CA GLN A 387 -4.84 24.56 -19.01
C GLN A 387 -4.22 23.18 -19.23
N VAL A 388 -3.01 22.93 -18.71
CA VAL A 388 -2.38 21.60 -18.80
C VAL A 388 -3.22 20.54 -18.09
N LEU A 389 -3.69 20.82 -16.87
CA LEU A 389 -4.54 19.89 -16.11
C LEU A 389 -5.88 19.63 -16.82
N GLU A 390 -6.48 20.63 -17.44
CA GLU A 390 -7.71 20.49 -18.23
C GLU A 390 -7.51 19.60 -19.47
N LEU A 391 -6.39 19.77 -20.18
CA LEU A 391 -6.02 18.91 -21.32
C LEU A 391 -5.78 17.46 -20.88
N ASP A 392 -5.09 17.26 -19.76
CA ASP A 392 -4.85 15.94 -19.18
C ASP A 392 -6.18 15.24 -18.82
N LEU A 393 -7.10 15.96 -18.19
CA LEU A 393 -8.44 15.45 -17.85
C LEU A 393 -9.24 15.06 -19.10
N ALA A 394 -9.20 15.88 -20.15
CA ALA A 394 -9.87 15.56 -21.42
C ALA A 394 -9.28 14.28 -22.04
N GLY A 395 -7.94 14.14 -22.00
CA GLY A 395 -7.22 12.95 -22.46
C GLY A 395 -7.60 11.69 -21.67
N LEU A 396 -7.66 11.77 -20.34
CA LEU A 396 -8.10 10.66 -19.48
C LEU A 396 -9.54 10.25 -19.80
N GLY A 397 -10.46 11.21 -19.93
CA GLY A 397 -11.86 10.95 -20.24
C GLY A 397 -12.08 10.29 -21.61
N ALA A 398 -11.30 10.66 -22.64
CA ALA A 398 -11.34 10.01 -23.95
C ALA A 398 -10.85 8.55 -23.87
N ARG A 399 -9.71 8.31 -23.21
CA ARG A 399 -9.16 6.95 -23.09
C ARG A 399 -10.04 6.04 -22.20
N ARG A 400 -10.69 6.59 -21.17
CA ARG A 400 -11.64 5.86 -20.32
C ARG A 400 -12.81 5.30 -21.14
N ARG A 401 -13.38 6.12 -22.03
CA ARG A 401 -14.45 5.70 -22.94
C ARG A 401 -13.99 4.60 -23.91
N ALA A 402 -12.81 4.75 -24.48
CA ALA A 402 -12.23 3.73 -25.36
C ALA A 402 -12.04 2.37 -24.65
N LEU A 403 -11.55 2.37 -23.40
CA LEU A 403 -11.44 1.15 -22.59
C LEU A 403 -12.82 0.53 -22.28
N GLN A 404 -13.81 1.36 -21.93
CA GLN A 404 -15.18 0.88 -21.69
C GLN A 404 -15.76 0.18 -22.92
N GLU A 405 -15.57 0.74 -24.12
CA GLU A 405 -16.00 0.10 -25.37
C GLU A 405 -15.26 -1.21 -25.63
N GLN A 406 -13.95 -1.28 -25.37
CA GLN A 406 -13.18 -2.52 -25.51
C GLN A 406 -13.63 -3.61 -24.54
N ILE A 407 -13.91 -3.26 -23.29
CA ILE A 407 -14.46 -4.17 -22.28
C ILE A 407 -15.81 -4.71 -22.73
N ALA A 408 -16.69 -3.84 -23.24
CA ALA A 408 -18.00 -4.26 -23.73
C ALA A 408 -17.88 -5.26 -24.89
N ARG A 409 -17.04 -4.97 -25.89
CA ARG A 409 -16.81 -5.87 -27.03
C ARG A 409 -16.26 -7.23 -26.61
N LEU A 410 -15.27 -7.25 -25.72
CA LEU A 410 -14.69 -8.51 -25.23
C LEU A 410 -15.70 -9.35 -24.43
N ARG A 411 -16.63 -8.71 -23.70
CA ARG A 411 -17.72 -9.42 -23.03
C ARG A 411 -18.67 -10.05 -24.03
N ASP A 412 -19.10 -9.31 -25.05
CA ASP A 412 -19.99 -9.82 -26.10
C ASP A 412 -19.34 -11.00 -26.85
N GLU A 413 -18.04 -10.91 -27.17
CA GLU A 413 -17.29 -11.99 -27.80
C GLU A 413 -17.18 -13.24 -26.92
N ALA A 414 -16.94 -13.06 -25.61
CA ALA A 414 -16.91 -14.16 -24.65
C ALA A 414 -18.26 -14.87 -24.58
N ASP A 415 -19.36 -14.11 -24.50
CA ASP A 415 -20.72 -14.65 -24.43
C ASP A 415 -21.10 -15.42 -25.69
N GLN A 416 -20.73 -14.91 -26.88
CA GLN A 416 -20.96 -15.61 -28.15
C GLN A 416 -20.21 -16.95 -28.21
N ARG A 417 -18.94 -16.98 -27.77
CA ARG A 417 -18.15 -18.21 -27.75
C ARG A 417 -18.65 -19.22 -26.73
N LEU A 418 -19.10 -18.76 -25.56
CA LEU A 418 -19.74 -19.61 -24.56
C LEU A 418 -21.00 -20.28 -25.12
N GLY A 419 -21.81 -19.57 -25.90
CA GLY A 419 -22.98 -20.14 -26.56
C GLY A 419 -22.67 -21.18 -27.66
N ALA A 420 -21.48 -21.10 -28.27
CA ALA A 420 -21.04 -21.99 -29.33
C ALA A 420 -20.27 -23.23 -28.85
N ASP A 421 -19.79 -23.27 -27.60
CA ASP A 421 -18.94 -24.36 -27.09
C ASP A 421 -19.69 -25.70 -26.97
N VAL A 422 -19.19 -26.71 -27.68
CA VAL A 422 -19.78 -28.06 -27.73
C VAL A 422 -19.65 -28.77 -26.39
N VAL A 423 -18.52 -28.62 -25.69
CA VAL A 423 -18.27 -29.28 -24.39
C VAL A 423 -19.30 -28.83 -23.35
N THR A 424 -19.63 -27.54 -23.33
CA THR A 424 -20.64 -26.98 -22.44
C THR A 424 -22.01 -27.61 -22.69
N ARG A 425 -22.38 -27.87 -23.97
CA ARG A 425 -23.63 -28.57 -24.31
C ARG A 425 -23.61 -30.04 -23.89
N GLU A 426 -22.50 -30.74 -24.02
CA GLU A 426 -22.39 -32.13 -23.54
C GLU A 426 -22.43 -32.20 -22.00
N LEU A 427 -21.80 -31.26 -21.30
CA LEU A 427 -21.90 -31.15 -19.83
C LEU A 427 -23.34 -30.85 -19.38
N GLU A 428 -24.11 -30.08 -20.16
CA GLU A 428 -25.54 -29.87 -19.92
C GLU A 428 -26.36 -31.15 -20.07
N ARG A 429 -26.05 -32.00 -21.07
CA ARG A 429 -26.69 -33.30 -21.22
C ARG A 429 -26.34 -34.25 -20.08
N LEU A 430 -25.06 -34.32 -19.67
CA LEU A 430 -24.64 -35.13 -18.53
C LEU A 430 -25.31 -34.68 -17.23
N LEU A 431 -25.46 -33.37 -17.04
CA LEU A 431 -26.20 -32.82 -15.90
C LEU A 431 -27.66 -33.27 -15.91
N ALA A 432 -28.34 -33.19 -17.05
CA ALA A 432 -29.73 -33.65 -17.17
C ALA A 432 -29.89 -35.13 -16.80
N THR A 433 -28.99 -36.00 -17.30
CA THR A 433 -29.01 -37.44 -16.96
C THR A 433 -28.75 -37.69 -15.47
N SER A 434 -27.82 -36.96 -14.85
CA SER A 434 -27.53 -37.12 -13.43
C SER A 434 -28.66 -36.62 -12.53
N GLU A 435 -29.36 -35.55 -12.91
CA GLU A 435 -30.55 -35.05 -12.20
C GLU A 435 -31.70 -36.06 -12.27
N GLU A 436 -31.92 -36.70 -13.43
CA GLU A 436 -32.89 -37.79 -13.57
C GLU A 436 -32.55 -38.96 -12.64
N ASN A 437 -31.28 -39.39 -12.62
CA ASN A 437 -30.82 -40.46 -11.74
C ASN A 437 -31.02 -40.12 -10.26
N LEU A 438 -30.72 -38.89 -9.85
CA LEU A 438 -30.95 -38.43 -8.48
C LEU A 438 -32.44 -38.50 -8.09
N GLU A 439 -33.34 -38.07 -8.98
CA GLU A 439 -34.78 -38.17 -8.73
C GLU A 439 -35.25 -39.62 -8.62
N GLN A 440 -34.68 -40.54 -9.42
CA GLN A 440 -34.93 -41.97 -9.26
C GLN A 440 -34.42 -42.48 -7.89
N THR A 441 -33.21 -42.12 -7.48
CA THR A 441 -32.65 -42.52 -6.18
C THR A 441 -33.50 -41.99 -5.01
N LYS A 442 -33.98 -40.74 -5.08
CA LYS A 442 -34.90 -40.19 -4.07
C LYS A 442 -36.17 -41.03 -3.91
N LYS A 443 -36.77 -41.47 -5.04
CA LYS A 443 -37.96 -42.34 -5.01
C LYS A 443 -37.68 -43.70 -4.36
N VAL A 444 -36.51 -44.29 -4.64
CA VAL A 444 -36.11 -45.59 -4.08
C VAL A 444 -35.79 -45.49 -2.58
N VAL A 445 -35.17 -44.38 -2.13
CA VAL A 445 -34.95 -44.11 -0.71
C VAL A 445 -36.26 -43.88 0.03
N ALA A 446 -37.19 -43.10 -0.55
CA ALA A 446 -38.52 -42.91 0.02
C ALA A 446 -39.30 -44.23 0.16
N ALA A 447 -39.03 -45.20 -0.72
CA ALA A 447 -39.57 -46.56 -0.63
C ALA A 447 -38.82 -47.47 0.36
N GLY A 448 -37.79 -46.97 1.05
CA GLY A 448 -36.97 -47.71 2.03
C GLY A 448 -36.07 -48.79 1.42
N ARG A 449 -35.83 -48.74 0.10
CA ARG A 449 -35.09 -49.79 -0.63
C ARG A 449 -33.60 -49.51 -0.78
N THR A 450 -33.17 -48.29 -0.51
CA THR A 450 -31.77 -47.84 -0.63
C THR A 450 -31.38 -47.01 0.58
N SER A 451 -30.06 -46.90 0.80
CA SER A 451 -29.54 -46.19 1.98
C SER A 451 -29.46 -44.68 1.75
N LEU A 452 -29.51 -43.89 2.83
CA LEU A 452 -29.25 -42.45 2.78
C LEU A 452 -27.86 -42.12 2.19
N VAL A 453 -26.89 -43.02 2.37
CA VAL A 453 -25.54 -42.88 1.80
C VAL A 453 -25.57 -42.88 0.27
N GLU A 454 -26.42 -43.71 -0.35
CA GLU A 454 -26.57 -43.75 -1.81
C GLU A 454 -27.24 -42.49 -2.36
N LEU A 455 -28.20 -41.92 -1.62
CA LEU A 455 -28.78 -40.61 -1.96
C LEU A 455 -27.76 -39.49 -1.89
N ILE A 456 -26.93 -39.45 -0.84
CA ILE A 456 -25.85 -38.45 -0.72
C ILE A 456 -24.86 -38.58 -1.87
N ARG A 457 -24.49 -39.80 -2.27
CA ARG A 457 -23.63 -40.02 -3.45
C ARG A 457 -24.29 -39.53 -4.75
N ALA A 458 -25.58 -39.78 -4.95
CA ALA A 458 -26.29 -39.27 -6.11
C ALA A 458 -26.34 -37.73 -6.12
N GLN A 459 -26.55 -37.10 -4.95
CA GLN A 459 -26.49 -35.65 -4.79
C GLN A 459 -25.09 -35.10 -5.09
N GLU A 460 -24.05 -35.78 -4.63
CA GLU A 460 -22.65 -35.45 -4.91
C GLU A 460 -22.35 -35.48 -6.41
N VAL A 461 -22.82 -36.50 -7.14
CA VAL A 461 -22.64 -36.61 -8.59
C VAL A 461 -23.31 -35.45 -9.32
N VAL A 462 -24.55 -35.09 -8.97
CA VAL A 462 -25.24 -33.93 -9.56
C VAL A 462 -24.50 -32.63 -9.25
N ALA A 463 -24.09 -32.42 -8.00
CA ALA A 463 -23.34 -31.24 -7.61
C ALA A 463 -22.00 -31.14 -8.37
N GLN A 464 -21.26 -32.24 -8.51
CA GLN A 464 -20.03 -32.31 -9.30
C GLN A 464 -20.29 -31.99 -10.78
N ALA A 465 -21.37 -32.51 -11.38
CA ALA A 465 -21.73 -32.19 -12.76
C ALA A 465 -22.02 -30.68 -12.94
N ARG A 466 -22.74 -30.06 -12.00
CA ARG A 466 -22.98 -28.61 -11.98
C ARG A 466 -21.68 -27.82 -11.84
N ILE A 467 -20.81 -28.22 -10.92
CA ILE A 467 -19.50 -27.59 -10.69
C ILE A 467 -18.63 -27.68 -11.96
N ASN A 468 -18.58 -28.84 -12.62
CA ASN A 468 -17.79 -29.05 -13.83
C ASN A 468 -18.28 -28.18 -14.99
N ARG A 469 -19.59 -28.04 -15.16
CA ARG A 469 -20.18 -27.12 -16.15
C ARG A 469 -19.78 -25.68 -15.89
N VAL A 470 -19.86 -25.22 -14.63
CA VAL A 470 -19.47 -23.85 -14.28
C VAL A 470 -17.97 -23.64 -14.47
N ARG A 471 -17.13 -24.58 -14.04
CA ARG A 471 -15.67 -24.55 -14.26
C ARG A 471 -15.32 -24.46 -15.74
N ARG A 472 -16.03 -25.19 -16.61
CA ARG A 472 -15.83 -25.09 -18.06
C ARG A 472 -16.16 -23.70 -18.59
N ARG A 473 -17.25 -23.08 -18.12
CA ARG A 473 -17.59 -21.69 -18.48
C ARG A 473 -16.53 -20.70 -18.01
N GLU A 474 -16.00 -20.87 -16.79
CA GLU A 474 -14.90 -20.05 -16.31
C GLU A 474 -13.62 -20.21 -17.14
N GLU A 475 -13.27 -21.45 -17.47
CA GLU A 475 -12.11 -21.76 -18.30
C GLU A 475 -12.23 -21.11 -19.69
N LEU A 476 -13.40 -21.25 -20.33
CA LEU A 476 -13.67 -20.60 -21.60
C LEU A 476 -13.57 -19.08 -21.47
N THR A 477 -14.17 -18.49 -20.44
CA THR A 477 -14.09 -17.04 -20.19
C THR A 477 -12.62 -16.59 -20.06
N ARG A 478 -11.79 -17.36 -19.36
CA ARG A 478 -10.33 -17.09 -19.27
C ARG A 478 -9.65 -17.16 -20.64
N LEU A 479 -9.97 -18.19 -21.44
CA LEU A 479 -9.41 -18.38 -22.78
C LEU A 479 -9.88 -17.33 -23.80
N THR A 480 -11.08 -16.79 -23.64
CA THR A 480 -11.67 -15.78 -24.53
C THR A 480 -11.31 -14.35 -24.16
N GLY A 481 -10.19 -14.15 -23.47
CA GLY A 481 -9.73 -12.82 -23.07
C GLY A 481 -10.14 -12.39 -21.67
N GLY A 482 -10.55 -13.30 -20.78
CA GLY A 482 -10.82 -12.99 -19.38
C GLY A 482 -9.64 -12.28 -18.69
N GLY A 483 -8.40 -12.68 -19.00
CA GLY A 483 -7.21 -11.97 -18.53
C GLY A 483 -7.10 -10.52 -19.05
N GLN A 484 -7.45 -10.28 -20.32
CA GLN A 484 -7.48 -8.93 -20.91
C GLN A 484 -8.61 -8.08 -20.32
N LEU A 485 -9.78 -8.67 -20.08
CA LEU A 485 -10.89 -8.01 -19.40
C LEU A 485 -10.50 -7.55 -17.99
N GLU A 486 -9.81 -8.41 -17.24
CA GLU A 486 -9.28 -8.04 -15.92
C GLU A 486 -8.25 -6.91 -16.00
N GLU A 487 -7.35 -6.96 -16.99
CA GLU A 487 -6.33 -5.92 -17.22
C GLU A 487 -6.97 -4.57 -17.59
N PHE A 488 -7.91 -4.55 -18.53
CA PHE A 488 -8.62 -3.33 -18.90
C PHE A 488 -9.47 -2.78 -17.75
N THR A 489 -10.04 -3.66 -16.93
CA THR A 489 -10.76 -3.23 -15.72
C THR A 489 -9.79 -2.60 -14.71
N ARG A 490 -8.59 -3.19 -14.49
CA ARG A 490 -7.53 -2.56 -13.67
C ARG A 490 -7.17 -1.18 -14.17
N ASP A 491 -6.95 -1.06 -15.47
CA ASP A 491 -6.55 0.18 -16.12
C ASP A 491 -7.65 1.24 -16.02
N LEU A 492 -8.92 0.83 -16.11
CA LEU A 492 -10.06 1.71 -15.94
C LEU A 492 -10.12 2.30 -14.52
N SER A 493 -9.95 1.47 -13.49
CA SER A 493 -9.89 1.92 -12.10
C SER A 493 -8.70 2.85 -11.86
N ARG A 494 -7.49 2.50 -12.34
CA ARG A 494 -6.29 3.36 -12.21
C ARG A 494 -6.51 4.75 -12.83
N ARG A 495 -7.11 4.81 -14.02
CA ARG A 495 -7.41 6.08 -14.68
C ARG A 495 -8.47 6.90 -13.98
N THR A 496 -9.43 6.24 -13.33
CA THR A 496 -10.46 6.91 -12.52
C THR A 496 -9.84 7.56 -11.28
N ILE A 497 -8.87 6.86 -10.66
CA ILE A 497 -8.06 7.40 -9.56
C ILE A 497 -7.22 8.59 -10.01
N ASP A 498 -6.50 8.47 -11.13
CA ASP A 498 -5.69 9.56 -11.68
C ASP A 498 -6.55 10.78 -12.07
N GLN A 499 -7.76 10.55 -12.62
CA GLN A 499 -8.71 11.61 -12.93
C GLN A 499 -9.11 12.38 -11.66
N ALA A 500 -9.47 11.68 -10.58
CA ALA A 500 -9.85 12.32 -9.32
C ALA A 500 -8.70 13.14 -8.71
N GLU A 501 -7.46 12.65 -8.80
CA GLU A 501 -6.27 13.39 -8.37
C GLU A 501 -6.12 14.71 -9.17
N LYS A 502 -6.22 14.63 -10.50
CA LYS A 502 -6.07 15.79 -11.39
C LYS A 502 -7.19 16.82 -11.21
N GLU A 503 -8.42 16.37 -10.98
CA GLU A 503 -9.55 17.25 -10.66
C GLU A 503 -9.32 18.03 -9.37
N ALA A 504 -8.81 17.39 -8.32
CA ALA A 504 -8.50 18.07 -7.07
C ALA A 504 -7.33 19.07 -7.21
N GLN A 505 -6.28 18.69 -7.97
CA GLN A 505 -5.18 19.61 -8.29
C GLN A 505 -5.70 20.85 -9.04
N LEU A 506 -6.59 20.67 -10.02
CA LEU A 506 -7.19 21.77 -10.77
C LEU A 506 -8.03 22.68 -9.87
N GLN A 507 -8.77 22.14 -8.90
CA GLN A 507 -9.53 22.94 -7.94
C GLN A 507 -8.63 23.81 -7.05
N VAL A 508 -7.47 23.30 -6.61
CA VAL A 508 -6.50 24.10 -5.86
C VAL A 508 -5.94 25.23 -6.73
N VAL A 509 -5.50 24.92 -7.96
CA VAL A 509 -4.96 25.93 -8.88
C VAL A 509 -6.00 27.02 -9.20
N ARG A 510 -7.27 26.65 -9.37
CA ARG A 510 -8.37 27.62 -9.58
C ARG A 510 -8.58 28.54 -8.38
N ARG A 511 -8.60 27.99 -7.15
CA ARG A 511 -8.68 28.81 -5.93
C ARG A 511 -7.48 29.76 -5.79
N GLN A 512 -6.27 29.30 -6.15
CA GLN A 512 -5.08 30.15 -6.14
C GLN A 512 -5.17 31.27 -7.19
N LEU A 513 -5.70 30.98 -8.38
CA LEU A 513 -5.97 31.99 -9.41
C LEU A 513 -6.94 33.07 -8.92
N GLU A 514 -8.03 32.67 -8.27
CA GLU A 514 -9.01 33.59 -7.68
C GLU A 514 -8.35 34.50 -6.63
N GLN A 515 -7.53 33.93 -5.73
CA GLN A 515 -6.81 34.70 -4.72
C GLN A 515 -5.83 35.71 -5.33
N VAL A 516 -5.04 35.31 -6.34
CA VAL A 516 -4.11 36.22 -7.04
C VAL A 516 -4.88 37.31 -7.78
N GLN A 517 -6.03 36.98 -8.36
CA GLN A 517 -6.89 37.96 -9.03
C GLN A 517 -7.47 38.97 -8.03
N GLU A 518 -7.96 38.53 -6.87
CA GLU A 518 -8.39 39.43 -5.80
C GLU A 518 -7.26 40.35 -5.33
N GLN A 519 -6.05 39.82 -5.13
CA GLN A 519 -4.89 40.60 -4.74
C GLN A 519 -4.55 41.67 -5.78
N LEU A 520 -4.54 41.30 -7.06
CA LEU A 520 -4.37 42.24 -8.17
C LEU A 520 -5.44 43.34 -8.14
N THR A 521 -6.72 43.00 -7.95
CA THR A 521 -7.78 44.02 -7.89
C THR A 521 -7.60 44.99 -6.72
N ARG A 522 -7.14 44.50 -5.55
CA ARG A 522 -6.86 45.35 -4.39
C ARG A 522 -5.69 46.30 -4.65
N VAL A 523 -4.64 45.82 -5.32
CA VAL A 523 -3.46 46.65 -5.66
C VAL A 523 -3.81 47.74 -6.68
N HIS A 524 -4.70 47.46 -7.64
CA HIS A 524 -5.16 48.49 -8.58
C HIS A 524 -6.16 49.50 -7.97
N ALA A 525 -6.77 49.16 -6.83
CA ALA A 525 -7.75 50.02 -6.16
C ALA A 525 -7.13 50.93 -5.09
N SER A 526 -5.97 50.56 -4.55
CA SER A 526 -5.12 51.38 -3.67
C SER A 526 -4.24 52.31 -4.49
#